data_AF-A0A2N7NFB4-F1
#
_entry.id   AF-A0A2N7NFB4-F1
#
_cell.length_a   1.000
_cell.length_b   1.000
_cell.length_c   1.000
_cell.angle_alpha   90.00
_cell.angle_beta   90.00
_cell.angle_gamma   90.00
#
_symmetry.space_group_name_H-M   'P 1'
#
loop_
_entity.id
_entity.type
_entity.pdbx_description
1 polymer ?
#
loop_
_entity_poly.entity_id
_entity_poly.type
_entity_poly.pdbx_seq_one_letter_code
_entity_poly.pdbx_strand_id
1 'polypeptide(L)'
;MSDVTFRPAKSTADLPITSPIHKPCPDMAGMENPDPKKRERARFLVSKLREKHGIKKRVKGNSQPMNYVCSENGCAEPWGSVSNANPGNVKQ
;
A
#
# COMPACT_ATOMS: atom_id res chain seq x y z
N MET A 1 -12.21 32.91 2.00
CA MET A 1 -11.32 31.73 2.10
C MET A 1 -10.63 31.78 3.45
N SER A 2 -10.86 30.82 4.33
CA SER A 2 -9.99 30.64 5.51
C SER A 2 -8.74 29.88 5.10
N ASP A 3 -7.56 30.39 5.46
CA ASP A 3 -6.27 29.72 5.24
C ASP A 3 -6.25 28.38 5.98
N VAL A 4 -6.34 27.28 5.24
CA VAL A 4 -6.17 25.94 5.80
C VAL A 4 -4.67 25.75 6.03
N THR A 5 -4.25 25.77 7.29
CA THR A 5 -2.85 25.51 7.63
C THR A 5 -2.52 24.05 7.36
N PHE A 6 -1.94 23.77 6.19
CA PHE A 6 -1.50 22.43 5.82
C PHE A 6 -0.44 21.95 6.82
N ARG A 7 -0.64 20.72 7.33
CA ARG A 7 0.38 20.01 8.11
C ARG A 7 0.67 18.68 7.44
N PRO A 8 1.95 18.33 7.21
CA PRO A 8 2.31 17.04 6.65
C PRO A 8 1.89 15.90 7.60
N ALA A 9 1.46 14.78 7.03
CA ALA A 9 1.14 13.59 7.79
C ALA A 9 2.39 13.06 8.50
N LYS A 10 2.26 12.67 9.77
CA LYS A 10 3.31 11.99 10.53
C LYS A 10 3.02 10.50 10.58
N SER A 11 4.04 9.67 10.45
CA SER A 11 3.90 8.23 10.61
C SER A 11 3.51 7.91 12.05
N THR A 12 2.67 6.90 12.24
CA THR A 12 2.36 6.37 13.58
C THR A 12 3.59 5.75 14.25
N ALA A 13 4.61 5.36 13.47
CA ALA A 13 5.90 4.91 13.98
C ALA A 13 6.68 6.01 14.71
N ASP A 14 6.43 7.28 14.40
CA ASP A 14 7.15 8.44 14.95
C ASP A 14 6.41 9.08 16.15
N LEU A 15 5.27 8.51 16.55
CA LEU A 15 4.49 8.99 17.67
C LEU A 15 4.93 8.30 18.97
N PRO A 16 4.92 9.01 20.12
CA PRO A 16 5.27 8.41 21.40
C PRO A 16 4.30 7.27 21.75
N ILE A 17 4.87 6.15 22.21
CA ILE A 17 4.10 4.99 22.67
C ILE A 17 3.41 5.35 23.99
N THR A 18 2.13 5.71 23.90
CA THR A 18 1.31 6.08 25.07
C THR A 18 0.73 4.88 25.81
N SER A 19 0.71 3.68 25.21
CA SER A 19 0.16 2.48 25.82
C SER A 19 0.86 1.20 25.34
N PRO A 20 0.80 0.09 26.11
CA PRO A 20 1.39 -1.18 25.70
C PRO A 20 0.82 -1.75 24.40
N ILE A 21 -0.43 -1.43 24.04
CA ILE A 21 -1.05 -1.86 22.77
C ILE A 21 -0.48 -1.10 21.56
N HIS A 22 0.19 0.04 21.77
CA HIS A 22 0.90 0.78 20.73
C HIS A 22 2.34 0.28 20.52
N LYS A 23 2.81 -0.66 21.36
CA LYS A 23 4.09 -1.33 21.12
C LYS A 23 3.93 -2.29 19.95
N PRO A 24 4.97 -2.48 19.12
CA PRO A 24 4.97 -3.57 18.17
C PRO A 24 4.70 -4.89 18.90
N CYS A 25 3.98 -5.79 18.24
CA CYS A 25 3.67 -7.11 18.79
C CYS A 25 4.98 -7.75 19.34
N PRO A 26 4.97 -8.40 20.52
CA PRO A 26 6.17 -9.03 21.06
C PRO A 26 6.84 -10.01 20.08
N ASP A 27 6.08 -10.64 19.17
CA ASP A 27 6.63 -11.49 18.11
C ASP A 27 7.44 -10.71 17.05
N MET A 28 7.16 -9.42 16.86
CA MET A 28 7.95 -8.52 15.99
C MET A 28 9.27 -8.08 16.64
N ALA A 29 9.44 -8.21 17.97
CA ALA A 29 10.74 -7.97 18.61
C ALA A 29 11.79 -8.99 18.16
N GLY A 30 11.38 -10.23 17.83
CA GLY A 30 12.25 -11.27 17.26
C GLY A 30 12.72 -10.99 15.82
N MET A 31 12.24 -9.91 15.19
CA MET A 31 12.61 -9.49 13.84
C MET A 31 13.69 -8.40 13.82
N GLU A 32 14.16 -7.93 14.97
CA GLU A 32 15.18 -6.88 15.05
C GLU A 32 16.56 -7.37 14.55
N ASN A 33 16.90 -8.64 14.80
CA ASN A 33 18.11 -9.27 14.28
C ASN A 33 17.85 -10.74 13.87
N PRO A 34 17.20 -10.97 12.72
CA PRO A 34 16.82 -12.31 12.29
C PRO A 34 18.06 -13.10 11.84
N ASP A 35 18.32 -14.25 12.47
CA ASP A 35 19.41 -15.16 12.09
C ASP A 35 19.25 -15.57 10.61
N PRO A 36 20.25 -15.25 9.74
CA PRO A 36 20.15 -15.50 8.30
C PRO A 36 19.97 -16.99 7.98
N LYS A 37 20.57 -17.89 8.77
CA LYS A 37 20.47 -19.34 8.56
C LYS A 37 19.06 -19.84 8.85
N LYS A 38 18.46 -19.36 9.94
CA LYS A 38 17.06 -19.71 10.28
C LYS A 38 16.11 -19.18 9.22
N ARG A 39 16.35 -17.98 8.70
CA ARG A 39 15.55 -17.37 7.63
C ARG A 39 15.62 -18.19 6.34
N GLU A 40 16.80 -18.63 5.92
CA GLU A 40 16.97 -19.48 4.73
C GLU A 40 16.29 -20.84 4.89
N ARG A 41 16.44 -21.48 6.05
CA ARG A 41 15.76 -22.72 6.38
C ARG A 41 14.23 -22.57 6.32
N ALA A 42 13.70 -21.50 6.89
CA ALA A 42 12.26 -21.23 6.86
C ALA A 42 11.76 -21.02 5.41
N ARG A 43 12.51 -20.29 4.58
CA ARG A 43 12.18 -20.11 3.16
C ARG A 43 12.13 -21.43 2.40
N PHE A 44 13.09 -22.32 2.64
CA PHE A 44 13.13 -23.66 2.05
C PHE A 44 11.96 -24.53 2.49
N LEU A 45 11.59 -24.50 3.76
CA LEU A 45 10.43 -25.26 4.25
C LEU A 45 9.13 -24.74 3.63
N VAL A 46 8.97 -23.42 3.53
CA VAL A 46 7.81 -22.81 2.89
C VAL A 46 7.72 -23.16 1.40
N SER A 47 8.85 -23.23 0.67
CA SER A 47 8.82 -23.65 -0.74
C SER A 47 8.36 -25.10 -0.87
N LYS A 48 8.88 -26.02 -0.04
CA LYS A 48 8.44 -27.42 -0.03
C LYS A 48 6.96 -27.59 0.31
N LEU A 49 6.45 -26.83 1.26
CA LEU A 49 5.02 -26.84 1.60
C LEU A 49 4.17 -26.36 0.42
N ARG A 50 4.61 -25.28 -0.26
CA ARG A 50 3.91 -24.78 -1.45
C ARG A 50 3.88 -25.81 -2.58
N GLU A 51 5.00 -26.47 -2.84
CA GLU A 51 5.09 -27.55 -3.83
C GLU A 51 4.14 -28.70 -3.48
N LYS A 52 4.18 -29.18 -2.24
CA LYS A 52 3.31 -30.28 -1.76
C LYS A 52 1.82 -29.97 -1.92
N HIS A 53 1.43 -28.71 -1.71
CA HIS A 53 0.03 -28.28 -1.77
C HIS A 53 -0.36 -27.62 -3.11
N GLY A 54 0.53 -27.63 -4.12
CA GLY A 54 0.26 -27.00 -5.42
C GLY A 54 0.07 -25.48 -5.37
N ILE A 55 0.50 -24.81 -4.30
CA ILE A 55 0.33 -23.36 -4.11
C ILE A 55 1.39 -22.63 -4.93
N LYS A 56 1.02 -22.20 -6.13
CA LYS A 56 1.87 -21.36 -6.98
C LYS A 56 1.84 -19.92 -6.50
N LYS A 57 3.01 -19.30 -6.31
CA LYS A 57 3.10 -17.86 -6.03
C LYS A 57 2.63 -17.11 -7.28
N ARG A 58 1.62 -16.26 -7.14
CA ARG A 58 1.16 -15.41 -8.25
C ARG A 58 2.31 -14.53 -8.71
N VAL A 59 2.63 -14.58 -9.99
CA VAL A 59 3.53 -13.61 -10.63
C VAL A 59 2.80 -12.26 -10.58
N LYS A 60 3.34 -11.30 -9.82
CA LYS A 60 2.82 -9.94 -9.86
C LYS A 60 3.13 -9.39 -11.25
N GLY A 61 2.11 -8.96 -11.98
CA GLY A 61 2.31 -8.22 -13.21
C GLY A 61 3.05 -6.91 -12.92
N ASN A 62 3.77 -6.39 -13.92
CA ASN A 62 4.32 -5.05 -13.83
C ASN A 62 3.18 -4.06 -13.63
N SER A 63 3.31 -3.16 -12.65
CA SER A 63 2.37 -2.05 -12.51
C SER A 63 2.44 -1.20 -13.78
N GLN A 64 1.33 -1.06 -14.49
CA GLN A 64 1.29 -0.12 -15.59
C GLN A 64 1.22 1.31 -15.05
N PRO A 65 1.98 2.26 -15.61
CA PRO A 65 1.87 3.66 -15.24
C PRO A 65 0.46 4.14 -15.57
N MET A 66 -0.13 4.90 -14.64
CA MET A 66 -1.41 5.57 -14.86
C MET A 66 -1.17 6.73 -15.81
N ASN A 67 -1.44 6.53 -17.11
CA ASN A 67 -1.44 7.62 -18.08
C ASN A 67 -2.74 8.41 -17.93
N TYR A 68 -2.69 9.51 -17.19
CA TYR A 68 -3.83 10.42 -17.10
C TYR A 68 -3.94 11.23 -18.39
N VAL A 69 -4.99 10.99 -19.17
CA VAL A 69 -5.35 11.82 -20.31
C VAL A 69 -6.59 12.61 -19.92
N CYS A 70 -6.43 13.92 -19.78
CA CYS A 70 -7.52 14.82 -19.46
C CYS A 70 -8.10 15.42 -20.74
N SER A 71 -9.43 15.49 -20.79
CA SER A 71 -10.18 16.19 -21.84
C SER A 71 -10.78 17.49 -21.27
N GLU A 72 -11.40 18.29 -22.12
CA GLU A 72 -12.14 19.50 -21.69
C GLU A 72 -13.26 19.19 -20.69
N ASN A 73 -13.77 17.95 -20.71
CA ASN A 73 -14.83 17.48 -19.82
C ASN A 73 -14.32 16.96 -18.47
N GLY A 74 -12.99 16.92 -18.26
CA GLY A 74 -12.34 16.42 -17.06
C GLY A 74 -11.37 15.26 -17.32
N CYS A 75 -10.80 14.72 -16.24
CA CYS A 75 -9.84 13.62 -16.26
C CYS A 75 -10.55 12.30 -15.90
N ALA A 76 -10.44 11.29 -16.75
CA ALA A 76 -11.03 9.98 -16.49
C ALA A 76 -10.13 9.15 -15.55
N GLU A 77 -10.68 8.71 -14.43
CA GLU A 77 -10.04 7.81 -13.49
C GLU A 77 -10.23 6.34 -13.94
N PRO A 78 -9.31 5.42 -13.63
CA PRO A 78 -9.43 4.00 -14.04
C PRO A 78 -10.62 3.25 -13.43
N TRP A 79 -11.22 3.78 -12.35
CA TRP A 79 -12.42 3.24 -11.72
C TRP A 79 -13.72 3.88 -12.24
N GLY A 80 -13.66 4.63 -13.34
CA GLY A 80 -14.83 5.12 -14.08
C GLY A 80 -15.41 6.44 -13.58
N SER A 81 -14.74 7.13 -12.66
CA SER A 81 -15.13 8.48 -12.23
C SER A 81 -14.42 9.55 -13.07
N VAL A 82 -15.01 10.74 -13.17
CA VAL A 82 -14.36 11.91 -13.80
C VAL A 82 -14.00 12.93 -12.72
N SER A 83 -12.72 13.20 -12.55
CA SER A 83 -12.20 14.24 -11.65
C SER A 83 -12.06 15.58 -12.40
N ASN A 84 -12.21 16.69 -11.67
CA ASN A 84 -12.16 18.05 -12.22
C ASN A 84 -13.13 18.31 -13.39
N ALA A 85 -14.34 17.74 -13.32
CA ALA A 85 -15.36 17.98 -14.34
C ALA A 85 -15.72 19.47 -14.42
N ASN A 86 -15.68 20.04 -15.62
CA ASN A 86 -16.13 21.41 -15.86
C ASN A 86 -17.66 21.44 -15.81
N PRO A 87 -18.29 22.20 -14.90
CA PRO A 87 -19.76 22.25 -14.77
C PRO A 87 -20.47 23.00 -15.93
N GLY A 88 -19.74 23.35 -17.00
CA GLY A 88 -20.21 24.25 -18.05
C GLY A 88 -20.84 23.62 -19.30
N ASN A 89 -20.95 22.29 -19.40
CA ASN A 89 -21.43 21.66 -20.64
C ASN A 89 -22.44 20.51 -20.44
N VAL A 90 -23.30 20.62 -19.42
CA VAL A 90 -24.54 19.82 -19.35
C VAL A 90 -25.62 20.61 -20.08
N LYS A 91 -25.69 20.46 -21.40
CA LYS A 91 -26.90 20.89 -22.14
C LYS A 91 -28.03 19.94 -21.75
N GLN A 92 -29.09 20.55 -21.18
CA GLN A 92 -30.39 19.94 -20.90
C GLN A 92 -31.04 19.38 -22.16
#